data_AF-A0A3M2AV03-F1
#
_entry.id   AF-A0A3M2AV03-F1
#
_cell.length_a   1.000
_cell.length_b   1.000
_cell.length_c   1.000
_cell.angle_alpha   90.00
_cell.angle_beta   90.00
_cell.angle_gamma   90.00
#
_symmetry.space_group_name_H-M   'P 1'
#
loop_
_entity.id
_entity.type
_entity.pdbx_description
1 polymer ?
#
loop_
_entity_poly.entity_id
_entity_poly.type
_entity_poly.pdbx_seq_one_letter_code
_entity_poly.pdbx_strand_id
1 'polypeptide(L)'
;MREESVSQLLDRLASEVDTRFAEAQGEYRALIVLNPTDSPYTGVAVLRVDMPLKAGTAPRPAAVWTHEGVRVPCQILNSTLETVSEWRLSDGSMRPAPEGTRRWQFELAFWVENLPPRSYRVYRSEWSVDELPLPELPSADPPVYVREALPHTGVRGKEGRL
;
A
#
# COMPACT_ATOMS: atom_id res chain seq x y z
N MET A 1 -11.34 -24.47 -17.72
CA MET A 1 -11.30 -23.17 -17.02
C MET A 1 -10.01 -22.49 -17.44
N ARG A 2 -10.06 -21.26 -17.95
CA ARG A 2 -8.84 -20.53 -18.31
C ARG A 2 -8.12 -20.13 -17.02
N GLU A 3 -6.84 -20.43 -16.92
CA GLU A 3 -5.98 -19.93 -15.85
C GLU A 3 -5.95 -18.40 -15.95
N GLU A 4 -6.58 -17.73 -14.98
CA GLU A 4 -6.44 -16.28 -14.83
C GLU A 4 -5.00 -15.98 -14.40
N SER A 5 -4.33 -15.07 -15.08
CA SER A 5 -2.98 -14.66 -14.67
C SER A 5 -3.02 -13.95 -13.32
N VAL A 6 -1.95 -14.09 -12.51
CA VAL A 6 -1.84 -13.40 -11.20
C VAL A 6 -2.09 -11.89 -11.33
N SER A 7 -1.65 -11.27 -12.43
CA SER A 7 -1.90 -9.84 -12.68
C SER A 7 -3.38 -9.54 -12.86
N GLN A 8 -4.10 -10.33 -13.67
CA GLN A 8 -5.55 -10.13 -13.87
C GLN A 8 -6.33 -10.32 -12.57
N LEU A 9 -5.94 -11.32 -11.76
CA LEU A 9 -6.54 -11.54 -10.46
C LEU A 9 -6.31 -10.35 -9.52
N LEU A 10 -5.09 -9.81 -9.46
CA LEU A 10 -4.78 -8.63 -8.65
C LEU A 10 -5.57 -7.41 -9.10
N ASP A 11 -5.70 -7.17 -10.41
CA ASP A 11 -6.40 -6.01 -10.95
C ASP A 11 -7.91 -6.12 -10.69
N ARG A 12 -8.48 -7.33 -10.78
CA ARG A 12 -9.88 -7.60 -10.38
C ARG A 12 -10.07 -7.38 -8.88
N LEU A 13 -9.21 -7.95 -8.05
CA LEU A 13 -9.31 -7.77 -6.60
C LEU A 13 -9.18 -6.29 -6.21
N ALA A 14 -8.27 -5.55 -6.84
CA ALA A 14 -8.05 -4.12 -6.58
C ALA A 14 -9.28 -3.23 -6.86
N SER A 15 -10.21 -3.68 -7.71
CA SER A 15 -11.45 -2.96 -8.02
C SER A 15 -12.67 -3.47 -7.25
N GLU A 16 -12.70 -4.75 -6.87
CA GLU A 16 -13.90 -5.40 -6.34
C GLU A 16 -13.92 -5.61 -4.82
N VAL A 17 -12.75 -5.66 -4.15
CA VAL A 17 -12.73 -6.02 -2.73
C VAL A 17 -13.25 -4.89 -1.84
N ASP A 18 -13.97 -5.27 -0.79
CA ASP A 18 -14.41 -4.32 0.23
C ASP A 18 -13.20 -3.80 1.02
N THR A 19 -12.91 -2.52 0.82
CA THR A 19 -11.80 -1.81 1.46
C THR A 19 -12.28 -0.84 2.54
N ARG A 20 -13.46 -1.07 3.11
CA ARG A 20 -13.94 -0.35 4.29
C ARG A 20 -13.33 -1.00 5.54
N PHE A 21 -12.55 -0.23 6.28
CA PHE A 21 -11.89 -0.70 7.51
C PHE A 21 -12.62 -0.14 8.73
N ALA A 22 -12.80 -0.98 9.76
CA ALA A 22 -13.27 -0.52 11.06
C ALA A 22 -12.30 0.54 11.60
N GLU A 23 -12.82 1.66 12.12
CA GLU A 23 -12.03 2.72 12.76
C GLU A 23 -11.09 3.54 11.84
N ALA A 24 -11.19 3.41 10.51
CA ALA A 24 -10.38 4.25 9.61
C ALA A 24 -10.80 5.72 9.75
N GLN A 25 -9.85 6.58 10.12
CA GLN A 25 -10.05 8.03 10.23
C GLN A 25 -9.14 8.75 9.23
N GLY A 26 -9.74 9.33 8.18
CA GLY A 26 -9.01 10.12 7.19
C GLY A 26 -8.55 9.34 5.96
N GLU A 27 -7.46 9.78 5.35
CA GLU A 27 -6.91 9.20 4.11
C GLU A 27 -6.00 8.01 4.43
N TYR A 28 -6.33 6.84 3.89
CA TYR A 28 -5.55 5.61 4.01
C TYR A 28 -5.34 4.96 2.64
N ARG A 29 -4.33 4.10 2.54
CA ARG A 29 -4.12 3.21 1.39
C ARG A 29 -4.70 1.84 1.71
N ALA A 30 -5.57 1.33 0.85
CA ALA A 30 -6.06 -0.04 0.95
C ALA A 30 -5.09 -0.98 0.22
N LEU A 31 -4.64 -2.04 0.88
CA LEU A 31 -3.64 -2.97 0.36
C LEU A 31 -4.25 -4.36 0.27
N ILE A 32 -4.03 -5.05 -0.84
CA ILE A 32 -4.36 -6.47 -1.03
C ILE A 32 -3.07 -7.25 -1.04
N VAL A 33 -2.98 -8.26 -0.17
CA VAL A 33 -1.93 -9.28 -0.25
C VAL A 33 -2.55 -10.55 -0.81
N LEU A 34 -2.04 -11.00 -1.95
CA LEU A 34 -2.43 -12.24 -2.60
C LEU A 34 -1.35 -13.30 -2.34
N ASN A 35 -1.77 -14.47 -1.86
CA ASN A 35 -0.97 -15.69 -1.84
C ASN A 35 -1.42 -16.61 -2.99
N PRO A 36 -0.69 -16.65 -4.11
CA PRO A 36 -1.01 -17.53 -5.22
C PRO A 36 -0.44 -18.93 -5.04
N THR A 37 0.26 -19.24 -3.95
CA THR A 37 0.87 -20.55 -3.74
C THR A 37 -0.14 -21.57 -3.19
N ASP A 38 0.24 -22.85 -3.23
CA ASP A 38 -0.53 -23.96 -2.63
C ASP A 38 -0.23 -24.18 -1.14
N SER A 39 0.58 -23.31 -0.53
CA SER A 39 0.96 -23.38 0.88
C SER A 39 0.52 -22.12 1.63
N PRO A 40 0.21 -22.21 2.94
CA PRO A 40 -0.01 -21.02 3.75
C PRO A 40 1.26 -20.17 3.82
N TYR A 41 1.09 -18.86 3.94
CA TYR A 41 2.19 -17.91 3.99
C TYR A 41 2.19 -17.10 5.30
N THR A 42 3.35 -17.08 5.94
CA THR A 42 3.69 -16.18 7.05
C THR A 42 5.04 -15.55 6.76
N GLY A 43 5.12 -14.23 6.78
CA GLY A 43 6.34 -13.51 6.42
C GLY A 43 6.09 -12.05 6.02
N VAL A 44 7.12 -11.43 5.44
CA VAL A 44 7.05 -10.03 4.99
C VAL A 44 6.41 -9.92 3.61
N ALA A 45 5.41 -9.05 3.48
CA ALA A 45 4.89 -8.60 2.19
C ALA A 45 5.42 -7.18 1.88
N VAL A 46 5.68 -6.88 0.61
CA VAL A 46 6.31 -5.62 0.19
C VAL A 46 5.46 -4.91 -0.86
N LEU A 47 5.10 -3.65 -0.59
CA LEU A 47 4.54 -2.72 -1.56
C LEU A 47 5.60 -1.71 -1.99
N ARG A 48 5.86 -1.61 -3.29
CA ARG A 48 6.69 -0.53 -3.86
C ARG A 48 5.83 0.69 -4.10
N VAL A 49 6.21 1.82 -3.50
CA VAL A 49 5.49 3.09 -3.58
C VAL A 49 6.33 4.10 -4.33
N ASP A 50 5.68 4.86 -5.22
CA ASP A 50 6.26 5.97 -5.95
C ASP A 50 5.24 7.12 -5.93
N MET A 51 5.56 8.19 -5.22
CA MET A 51 4.62 9.28 -5.00
C MET A 51 5.29 10.65 -4.97
N PRO A 52 4.55 11.72 -5.33
CA PRO A 52 5.06 13.07 -5.20
C PRO A 52 4.97 13.52 -3.73
N LEU A 53 6.05 14.11 -3.25
CA LEU A 53 6.16 14.73 -1.93
C LEU A 53 6.20 16.24 -2.10
N LYS A 54 5.28 16.94 -1.44
CA LYS A 54 5.17 18.40 -1.50
C LYS A 54 6.44 19.08 -0.96
N ALA A 55 6.73 20.26 -1.50
CA ALA A 55 7.83 21.10 -1.01
C ALA A 55 7.75 21.31 0.51
N GLY A 56 8.91 21.27 1.18
CA GLY A 56 9.01 21.43 2.62
C GLY A 56 8.44 20.28 3.47
N THR A 57 7.87 19.23 2.87
CA THR A 57 7.35 18.06 3.60
C THR A 57 8.44 16.99 3.71
N ALA A 58 8.66 16.44 4.91
CA ALA A 58 9.56 15.30 5.12
C ALA A 58 8.81 13.97 4.93
N PRO A 59 9.51 12.89 4.50
CA PRO A 59 9.01 11.53 4.60
C PRO A 59 8.48 11.22 5.99
N ARG A 60 7.33 10.53 6.05
CA ARG A 60 6.69 10.16 7.31
C ARG A 60 6.74 8.65 7.50
N PRO A 61 6.89 8.16 8.74
CA PRO A 61 6.68 6.75 9.05
C PRO A 61 5.29 6.30 8.63
N ALA A 62 5.14 5.01 8.36
CA ALA A 62 3.85 4.40 8.08
C ALA A 62 3.45 3.41 9.19
N ALA A 63 2.16 3.21 9.34
CA ALA A 63 1.60 2.10 10.10
C ALA A 63 0.67 1.29 9.20
N VAL A 64 0.51 0.00 9.52
CA VAL A 64 -0.36 -0.92 8.80
C VAL A 64 -1.28 -1.62 9.79
N TRP A 65 -2.52 -1.85 9.39
CA TRP A 65 -3.52 -2.56 10.17
C TRP A 65 -4.20 -3.65 9.35
N THR A 66 -4.61 -4.72 10.03
CA THR A 66 -5.53 -5.71 9.47
C THR A 66 -6.93 -5.12 9.26
N HIS A 67 -7.81 -5.87 8.60
CA HIS A 67 -9.19 -5.45 8.38
C HIS A 67 -9.98 -5.24 9.69
N GLU A 68 -9.60 -5.96 10.74
CA GLU A 68 -10.16 -5.89 12.10
C GLU A 68 -9.58 -4.75 12.94
N GLY A 69 -8.66 -3.95 12.40
CA GLY A 69 -8.04 -2.83 13.13
C GLY A 69 -6.85 -3.21 14.00
N VAL A 70 -6.30 -4.42 13.87
CA VAL A 70 -5.09 -4.82 14.61
C VAL A 70 -3.86 -4.26 13.90
N ARG A 71 -3.03 -3.50 14.63
CA ARG A 71 -1.77 -2.96 14.09
C ARG A 71 -0.78 -4.09 13.83
N VAL A 72 -0.15 -4.11 12.66
CA VAL A 72 0.87 -5.10 12.29
C VAL A 72 2.26 -4.47 12.19
N PRO A 73 3.33 -5.24 12.43
CA PRO A 73 4.70 -4.78 12.18
C PRO A 73 4.89 -4.32 10.74
N CYS A 74 5.49 -3.14 10.56
CA CYS A 74 5.82 -2.57 9.26
C CYS A 74 6.97 -1.58 9.34
N GLN A 75 7.72 -1.48 8.24
CA GLN A 75 8.84 -0.54 8.10
C GLN A 75 8.92 0.00 6.67
N ILE A 76 9.37 1.25 6.55
CA ILE A 76 9.76 1.82 5.27
C ILE A 76 11.22 1.46 4.99
N LEU A 77 11.46 0.74 3.90
CA LEU A 77 12.76 0.29 3.44
C LEU A 77 13.13 0.97 2.12
N ASN A 78 14.42 0.94 1.78
CA ASN A 78 14.95 1.36 0.46
C ASN A 78 14.42 2.73 -0.03
N SER A 79 14.29 3.69 0.90
CA SER A 79 13.68 4.99 0.64
C SER A 79 14.65 5.94 -0.08
N THR A 80 14.22 6.51 -1.21
CA THR A 80 14.95 7.51 -1.99
C THR A 80 14.11 8.76 -2.22
N LEU A 81 14.76 9.91 -2.25
CA LEU A 81 14.15 11.21 -2.50
C LEU A 81 14.91 11.94 -3.59
N GLU A 82 14.21 12.31 -4.65
CA GLU A 82 14.80 12.98 -5.81
C GLU A 82 13.98 14.23 -6.17
N THR A 83 14.65 15.33 -6.51
CA THR A 83 13.94 16.52 -7.00
C THR A 83 13.37 16.24 -8.39
N VAL A 84 12.13 16.66 -8.63
CA VAL A 84 11.47 16.50 -9.93
C VAL A 84 10.84 17.80 -10.39
N SER A 85 11.01 18.12 -11.68
CA SER A 85 10.38 19.26 -12.34
C SER A 85 9.06 18.91 -13.00
N GLU A 86 8.79 17.61 -13.23
CA GLU A 86 7.59 17.10 -13.88
C GLU A 86 7.13 15.81 -13.21
N TRP A 87 5.82 15.52 -13.28
CA TRP A 87 5.20 14.33 -12.73
C TRP A 87 4.31 13.64 -13.77
N ARG A 88 4.34 12.31 -13.79
CA ARG A 88 3.46 11.49 -14.63
C ARG A 88 2.14 11.22 -13.90
N LEU A 89 1.04 11.61 -14.50
CA LEU A 89 -0.30 11.29 -14.02
C LEU A 89 -0.71 9.85 -14.38
N SER A 90 -1.79 9.38 -13.77
CA SER A 90 -2.33 8.03 -14.00
C SER A 90 -2.81 7.80 -15.43
N ASP A 91 -3.17 8.87 -16.16
CA ASP A 91 -3.54 8.82 -17.59
C ASP A 91 -2.31 8.79 -18.52
N GLY A 92 -1.10 8.76 -17.95
CA GLY A 92 0.17 8.75 -18.68
C GLY A 92 0.68 10.14 -19.08
N SER A 93 -0.09 11.21 -18.87
CA SER A 93 0.34 12.57 -19.20
C SER A 93 1.42 13.07 -18.25
N MET A 94 2.35 13.87 -18.77
CA MET A 94 3.37 14.57 -17.98
C MET A 94 2.90 15.99 -17.67
N ARG A 95 3.01 16.43 -16.42
CA ARG A 95 2.72 17.80 -16.02
C ARG A 95 3.85 18.42 -15.22
N PRO A 96 4.10 19.73 -15.32
CA PRO A 96 5.04 20.42 -14.44
C PRO A 96 4.68 20.18 -12.97
N ALA A 97 5.67 19.81 -12.18
CA ALA A 97 5.53 19.68 -10.74
C ALA A 97 5.68 21.06 -10.10
N PRO A 98 4.94 21.37 -9.01
CA PRO A 98 5.19 22.57 -8.23
C PRO A 98 6.66 22.67 -7.79
N GLU A 99 7.19 23.88 -7.71
CA GLU A 99 8.57 24.10 -7.28
C GLU A 99 8.86 23.43 -5.93
N GLY A 100 10.03 22.77 -5.83
CA GLY A 100 10.43 22.04 -4.62
C GLY A 100 9.74 20.68 -4.42
N THR A 101 8.92 20.22 -5.37
CA THR A 101 8.38 18.85 -5.35
C THR A 101 9.51 17.83 -5.47
N ARG A 102 9.40 16.76 -4.68
CA ARG A 102 10.32 15.62 -4.73
C ARG A 102 9.55 14.35 -5.06
N ARG A 103 10.14 13.47 -5.85
CA ARG A 103 9.72 12.08 -5.98
C ARG A 103 10.21 11.31 -4.78
N TRP A 104 9.29 10.67 -4.07
CA TRP A 104 9.60 9.79 -2.97
C TRP A 104 9.28 8.36 -3.39
N GLN A 105 10.33 7.53 -3.46
CA GLN A 105 10.20 6.11 -3.76
C GLN A 105 10.64 5.32 -2.54
N PHE A 106 9.88 4.29 -2.18
CA PHE A 106 10.20 3.45 -1.03
C PHE A 106 9.50 2.11 -1.10
N GLU A 107 9.93 1.18 -0.25
CA GLU A 107 9.28 -0.10 -0.04
C GLU A 107 8.57 -0.10 1.31
N LEU A 108 7.25 -0.22 1.32
CA LEU A 108 6.48 -0.50 2.52
C LEU A 108 6.48 -2.01 2.77
N ALA A 109 7.31 -2.46 3.70
CA ALA A 109 7.38 -3.84 4.13
C ALA A 109 6.52 -4.05 5.38
N PHE A 110 5.68 -5.08 5.42
CA PHE A 110 4.80 -5.36 6.56
C PHE A 110 4.59 -6.86 6.76
N TRP A 111 4.33 -7.24 8.01
CA TRP A 111 4.16 -8.64 8.40
C TRP A 111 2.77 -9.17 8.05
N VAL A 112 2.75 -10.36 7.47
CA VAL A 112 1.55 -11.13 7.12
C VAL A 112 1.61 -12.46 7.86
N GLU A 113 0.53 -12.79 8.55
CA GLU A 113 0.46 -14.00 9.35
C GLU A 113 -0.64 -14.95 8.85
N ASN A 114 -0.28 -16.22 8.65
CA ASN A 114 -1.18 -17.32 8.33
C ASN A 114 -2.14 -17.00 7.18
N LEU A 115 -1.63 -16.44 6.07
CA LEU A 115 -2.41 -16.20 4.86
C LEU A 115 -2.64 -17.53 4.12
N PRO A 116 -3.89 -18.02 3.97
CA PRO A 116 -4.15 -19.33 3.39
C PRO A 116 -3.63 -19.50 1.95
N PRO A 117 -3.43 -20.75 1.48
CA PRO A 117 -3.17 -21.04 0.07
C PRO A 117 -4.21 -20.42 -0.85
N ARG A 118 -3.80 -19.97 -2.05
CA ARG A 118 -4.69 -19.47 -3.11
C ARG A 118 -5.72 -18.44 -2.61
N SER A 119 -5.32 -17.59 -1.67
CA SER A 119 -6.22 -16.64 -1.00
C SER A 119 -5.65 -15.23 -1.00
N TYR A 120 -6.44 -14.26 -0.56
CA TYR A 120 -5.99 -12.90 -0.36
C TYR A 120 -6.46 -12.37 1.00
N ARG A 121 -5.80 -11.32 1.48
CA ARG A 121 -6.22 -10.54 2.66
C ARG A 121 -6.02 -9.06 2.41
N VAL A 122 -6.90 -8.24 2.98
CA VAL A 122 -6.81 -6.79 2.91
C VAL A 122 -6.18 -6.20 4.16
N TYR A 123 -5.43 -5.12 3.97
CA TYR A 123 -4.81 -4.31 5.01
C TYR A 123 -5.04 -2.84 4.68
N ARG A 124 -4.92 -1.97 5.68
CA ARG A 124 -4.82 -0.53 5.44
C ARG A 124 -3.47 0.00 5.87
N SER A 125 -2.97 1.02 5.19
CA SER A 125 -1.80 1.78 5.62
C SER A 125 -2.11 3.27 5.75
N GLU A 126 -1.57 3.88 6.79
CA GLU A 126 -1.72 5.30 7.09
C GLU A 126 -0.37 5.88 7.51
N TRP A 127 -0.19 7.18 7.35
CA TRP A 127 0.98 7.87 7.88
C TRP A 127 0.90 7.98 9.40
N SER A 128 1.92 7.47 10.08
CA SER A 128 1.99 7.46 11.55
C SER A 128 3.07 8.41 12.07
N VAL A 129 3.20 8.47 13.38
CA VAL A 129 4.34 9.07 14.10
C VAL A 129 5.49 8.07 14.30
N ASP A 130 5.19 6.77 14.19
CA ASP A 130 6.09 5.66 14.51
C ASP A 130 5.84 4.44 13.61
N GLU A 131 6.85 3.58 13.52
CA GLU A 131 6.79 2.25 12.90
C GLU A 131 6.84 1.17 13.99
N LEU A 132 6.13 0.07 13.77
CA LEU A 132 6.28 -1.14 14.59
C LEU A 132 7.31 -2.05 13.90
N PRO A 133 8.52 -2.24 14.44
CA PRO A 133 9.60 -2.92 13.72
C PRO A 133 9.24 -4.33 13.29
N LEU A 134 9.68 -4.73 12.09
CA LEU A 134 9.48 -6.09 11.59
C LEU A 134 10.23 -7.11 12.47
N PRO A 135 9.66 -8.30 12.71
CA PRO A 135 10.36 -9.37 13.41
C PRO A 135 11.53 -9.95 12.59
N GLU A 136 11.43 -9.85 11.25
CA GLU A 136 12.40 -10.33 10.27
C GLU A 136 12.38 -9.40 9.06
N LEU A 137 13.55 -9.12 8.48
CA LEU A 137 13.67 -8.43 7.19
C LEU A 137 13.60 -9.44 6.03
N PRO A 138 13.00 -9.08 4.89
CA PRO A 138 12.94 -9.98 3.74
C PRO A 138 14.36 -10.26 3.22
N SER A 139 14.74 -11.54 3.19
CA SER A 139 16.03 -12.00 2.66
C SER A 139 15.97 -12.36 1.16
N ALA A 140 14.76 -12.48 0.62
CA ALA A 140 14.46 -12.72 -0.79
C ALA A 140 13.10 -12.09 -1.14
N ASP A 141 12.79 -12.01 -2.44
CA ASP A 141 11.46 -11.57 -2.89
C ASP A 141 10.38 -12.50 -2.33
N PRO A 142 9.38 -11.96 -1.60
CA PRO A 142 8.29 -12.76 -1.04
C PRO A 142 7.47 -13.48 -2.15
N PRO A 143 6.98 -14.71 -1.90
CA PRO A 143 6.12 -15.42 -2.84
C PRO A 143 4.67 -14.89 -2.88
N VAL A 144 4.42 -13.76 -2.20
CA VAL A 144 3.13 -13.07 -2.16
C VAL A 144 3.20 -11.76 -2.93
N TYR A 145 2.05 -11.32 -3.43
CA TYR A 145 1.94 -10.11 -4.22
C TYR A 145 1.16 -9.06 -3.46
N VAL A 146 1.62 -7.81 -3.48
CA VAL A 146 0.92 -6.68 -2.87
C VAL A 146 0.46 -5.70 -3.94
N ARG A 147 -0.80 -5.28 -3.86
CA ARG A 147 -1.39 -4.26 -4.74
C ARG A 147 -2.16 -3.26 -3.91
N GLU A 148 -2.04 -1.98 -4.26
CA GLU A 148 -2.95 -0.95 -3.75
C GLU A 148 -4.32 -1.11 -4.42
N ALA A 149 -5.35 -1.33 -3.62
CA ALA A 149 -6.73 -1.35 -4.08
C ALA A 149 -7.24 0.08 -4.21
N LEU A 150 -8.23 0.27 -5.09
CA LEU A 150 -9.00 1.52 -5.06
C LEU A 150 -9.67 1.60 -3.69
N PRO A 151 -9.41 2.65 -2.88
CA PRO A 151 -10.20 2.83 -1.67
C PRO A 151 -11.64 2.96 -2.14
N HIS A 152 -12.51 2.06 -1.67
CA HIS A 152 -13.93 2.21 -1.82
C HIS A 152 -14.25 3.62 -1.38
N THR A 153 -15.01 4.34 -2.19
CA THR A 153 -15.60 5.62 -1.81
C THR A 153 -16.50 5.37 -0.61
N GLY A 154 -15.89 5.32 0.57
CA GLY A 154 -16.60 5.39 1.83
C GLY A 154 -17.40 6.68 1.75
N VAL A 155 -18.71 6.53 1.67
CA VAL A 155 -19.64 7.65 1.69
C VAL A 155 -19.55 8.30 3.07
N ARG A 156 -18.58 9.20 3.23
CA ARG A 156 -18.75 10.45 3.94
C ARG A 156 -18.08 11.50 3.06
N GLY A 157 -18.93 12.20 2.30
CA GLY A 157 -18.50 13.40 1.59
C GLY A 157 -17.73 14.31 2.54
N LYS A 158 -16.70 14.98 2.02
CA LYS A 158 -16.08 16.13 2.67
C LYS A 158 -17.16 17.21 2.83
N GLU A 159 -18.02 17.10 3.83
CA GLU A 159 -18.81 18.22 4.32
C GLU A 159 -17.89 19.08 5.18
N GLY A 160 -17.08 19.88 4.52
CA GLY A 160 -16.51 21.10 5.08
C GLY A 160 -17.23 22.26 4.41
N ARG A 161 -18.02 23.02 5.18
CA ARG A 161 -18.61 24.28 4.73
C ARG A 161 -17.51 25.26 4.31
N LEU A 162 -17.81 26.05 3.27
CA LEU A 162 -17.10 27.26 2.85
C LEU A 162 -16.82 28.18 4.04
#